data_AF-A0AAN8WPY6-F1
#
_entry.id   AF-A0AAN8WPY6-F1
#
_cell.length_a   1.000
_cell.length_b   1.000
_cell.length_c   1.000
_cell.angle_alpha   90.00
_cell.angle_beta   90.00
_cell.angle_gamma   90.00
#
_symmetry.space_group_name_H-M   'P 1'
#
loop_
_entity.id
_entity.type
_entity.pdbx_description
1 polymer ?
#
loop_
_entity_poly.entity_id
_entity_poly.type
_entity_poly.pdbx_seq_one_letter_code
_entity_poly.pdbx_strand_id
1 'polypeptide(L)'
;MENIILHALLSFSFQSIGPTPPPTAHLGEECFGPLGCFSVRPPWAGTEERPVAVLPKPLNVTMPVFCLHTPSQPFCHKLLIDDMGSIYSSDLNRSAPLIFITHGYMETATLPWMMEMKDALLQTSPHVNVVTVDWGEAAHPPYAQAVTNIRVAGTATGYLLHMLVELYDVSLSSVHLVGHSLGAHFMSYAGDFVNNARGEKVARITGLDPAGPYFVNSPPEVGLDPSDAEFVDVIHTDIPKETWEINKLGHPGPIGHVDYYPNGGFNQAGCSGSAHAHIDEKKSIAHGVLVYIGCNHQRSFAFFTESILSQCRYLGKVCDSWEKYLSGSCWGCEQGECFTMGFSARPVTISPYINISEGNHTSGKAKLIHKPSYEYSNDKYSSRHDEVMAENGSSIYGGGVERRQSEGISSLPPHIMEEAPVNSKTVFLGTNSKTPFCAEQYRVSLITSSAISSQEYEGDVGRFTVRIRGQLMELVIPSLQKSSFIRPGEKLSWVGFSTQLGSLNALLVDYEEDQGLLHSLIFRFSPPTLYIDLFMVEELSTGKKTLFPFCGRRMQAGESYVLFAAKKCDDSKQFTATTVSLAS
;
A
#
# COMPACT_ATOMS: atom_id res chain seq x y z
N MET A 1 4.27 -37.08 52.73
CA MET A 1 5.50 -37.02 51.93
C MET A 1 5.69 -35.57 51.52
N GLU A 2 6.10 -34.80 52.52
CA GLU A 2 6.58 -33.43 52.38
C GLU A 2 8.10 -33.51 52.12
N ASN A 3 8.70 -32.48 51.51
CA ASN A 3 10.14 -32.26 51.32
C ASN A 3 10.88 -32.98 50.17
N ILE A 4 10.43 -32.83 48.90
CA ILE A 4 11.36 -32.99 47.74
C ILE A 4 11.26 -31.87 46.68
N ILE A 5 10.19 -31.08 46.61
CA ILE A 5 10.03 -30.07 45.52
C ILE A 5 10.68 -28.70 45.85
N LEU A 6 11.07 -28.44 47.10
CA LEU A 6 11.60 -27.13 47.52
C LEU A 6 13.12 -26.94 47.27
N HIS A 7 13.83 -27.91 46.69
CA HIS A 7 15.30 -27.85 46.54
C HIS A 7 15.81 -27.65 45.10
N ALA A 8 14.94 -27.62 44.08
CA ALA A 8 15.34 -27.38 42.69
C ALA A 8 15.15 -25.91 42.22
N LEU A 9 14.64 -25.02 43.08
CA LEU A 9 14.41 -23.60 42.77
C LEU A 9 15.41 -22.63 43.42
N LEU A 10 16.50 -23.12 44.03
CA LEU A 10 17.49 -22.28 44.73
C LEU A 10 18.94 -22.53 44.31
N SER A 11 19.18 -22.84 43.03
CA SER A 11 20.55 -22.94 42.49
C SER A 11 20.71 -22.39 41.08
N PHE A 12 19.93 -21.36 40.72
CA PHE A 12 20.45 -20.32 39.86
C PHE A 12 20.94 -19.19 40.74
N SER A 13 22.27 -19.14 40.88
CA SER A 13 22.98 -18.01 41.42
C SER A 13 22.54 -16.77 40.64
N PHE A 14 21.63 -15.99 41.19
CA PHE A 14 21.58 -14.57 40.92
C PHE A 14 22.94 -14.03 41.36
N GLN A 15 23.91 -14.01 40.44
CA GLN A 15 24.87 -12.93 40.47
C GLN A 15 24.00 -11.67 40.44
N SER A 16 23.99 -10.98 41.57
CA SER A 16 23.64 -9.58 41.66
C SER A 16 24.30 -8.88 40.47
N ILE A 17 23.54 -8.72 39.39
CA ILE A 17 23.80 -7.67 38.42
C ILE A 17 23.39 -6.43 39.21
N GLY A 18 24.34 -5.91 40.00
CA GLY A 18 24.26 -4.52 40.43
C GLY A 18 23.99 -3.67 39.20
N PRO A 19 23.32 -2.50 39.33
CA PRO A 19 22.98 -1.68 38.18
C PRO A 19 24.23 -1.54 37.32
N THR A 20 24.20 -2.11 36.12
CA THR A 20 25.17 -1.78 35.10
C THR A 20 25.15 -0.26 35.05
N PRO A 21 26.28 0.44 35.24
CA PRO A 21 26.28 1.89 35.11
C PRO A 21 25.60 2.21 33.78
N PRO A 22 24.67 3.19 33.73
CA PRO A 22 24.06 3.57 32.47
C PRO A 22 25.20 3.78 31.48
N PRO A 23 25.05 3.33 30.21
CA PRO A 23 26.01 3.66 29.17
C PRO A 23 26.30 5.15 29.31
N THR A 24 27.57 5.51 29.50
CA THR A 24 27.94 6.91 29.71
C THR A 24 27.41 7.69 28.50
N ALA A 25 26.38 8.52 28.71
CA ALA A 25 25.76 9.30 27.65
C ALA A 25 26.87 10.09 26.94
N HIS A 26 27.17 9.70 25.71
CA HIS A 26 28.10 10.43 24.88
C HIS A 26 27.41 11.70 24.39
N LEU A 27 28.17 12.77 24.11
CA LEU A 27 27.60 14.04 23.65
C LEU A 27 26.66 13.82 22.45
N GLY A 28 25.37 14.14 22.59
CA GLY A 28 24.36 13.92 21.54
C GLY A 28 23.67 12.55 21.55
N GLU A 29 23.56 11.89 22.71
CA GLU A 29 22.81 10.65 22.90
C GLU A 29 22.09 10.65 24.26
N GLU A 30 20.92 10.03 24.33
CA GLU A 30 20.13 9.83 25.57
C GLU A 30 19.77 8.34 25.72
N CYS A 31 19.89 7.78 26.92
CA CYS A 31 19.65 6.35 27.18
C CYS A 31 18.47 6.10 28.13
N PHE A 32 17.63 5.11 27.81
CA PHE A 32 16.41 4.79 28.54
C PHE A 32 16.39 3.34 29.02
N GLY A 33 17.33 2.99 29.92
CA GLY A 33 17.38 1.66 30.55
C GLY A 33 17.37 0.53 29.52
N PRO A 34 16.40 -0.42 29.58
CA PRO A 34 16.34 -1.56 28.67
C PRO A 34 16.02 -1.18 27.21
N LEU A 35 15.56 0.05 26.94
CA LEU A 35 15.28 0.53 25.59
C LEU A 35 16.55 0.95 24.83
N GLY A 36 17.71 0.98 25.51
CA GLY A 36 18.98 1.37 24.90
C GLY A 36 19.17 2.88 24.78
N CYS A 37 20.03 3.29 23.85
CA CYS A 37 20.47 4.67 23.68
C CYS A 37 20.10 5.23 22.30
N PHE A 38 19.76 6.51 22.27
CA PHE A 38 19.21 7.20 21.11
C PHE A 38 20.08 8.41 20.76
N SER A 39 20.97 8.19 19.78
CA SER A 39 21.87 9.21 19.24
C SER A 39 21.15 10.19 18.31
N VAL A 40 21.55 11.46 18.30
CA VAL A 40 21.16 12.49 17.32
C VAL A 40 22.25 12.80 16.29
N ARG A 41 23.23 11.89 16.16
CA ARG A 41 24.22 11.94 15.08
C ARG A 41 23.63 11.33 13.81
N PRO A 42 24.22 11.57 12.63
CA PRO A 42 23.82 10.89 11.40
C PRO A 42 23.75 9.36 11.59
N PRO A 43 22.75 8.68 10.98
CA PRO A 43 21.75 9.25 10.06
C PRO A 43 20.50 9.84 10.74
N TRP A 44 20.45 9.87 12.08
CA TRP A 44 19.25 10.24 12.84
C TRP A 44 18.90 11.73 12.81
N ALA A 45 19.91 12.58 12.67
CA ALA A 45 19.78 14.02 12.47
C ALA A 45 21.09 14.61 11.94
N GLY A 46 21.06 15.90 11.57
CA GLY A 46 22.19 16.61 11.00
C GLY A 46 22.52 16.22 9.56
N THR A 47 21.59 15.56 8.86
CA THR A 47 21.67 15.27 7.41
C THR A 47 20.84 16.28 6.62
N GLU A 48 20.89 16.21 5.28
CA GLU A 48 20.06 17.06 4.42
C GLU A 48 18.56 16.76 4.61
N GLU A 49 18.23 15.48 4.76
CA GLU A 49 16.88 14.97 4.96
C GLU A 49 16.35 15.27 6.36
N ARG A 50 17.24 15.33 7.36
CA ARG A 50 16.92 15.50 8.79
C ARG A 50 17.81 16.57 9.45
N PRO A 51 17.64 17.86 9.10
CA PRO A 51 18.58 18.90 9.51
C PRO A 51 18.53 19.25 11.01
N VAL A 52 17.42 18.94 11.69
CA VAL A 52 17.19 19.34 13.08
C VAL A 52 17.60 18.23 14.04
N ALA A 53 18.68 18.45 14.79
CA ALA A 53 19.13 17.56 15.85
C ALA A 53 18.47 17.92 17.20
N VAL A 54 17.53 17.08 17.64
CA VAL A 54 16.85 17.19 18.93
C VAL A 54 16.87 15.83 19.61
N LEU A 55 17.18 15.79 20.91
CA LEU A 55 17.14 14.54 21.68
C LEU A 55 15.68 14.10 21.93
N PRO A 56 15.40 12.79 22.07
CA PRO A 56 14.07 12.33 22.43
C PRO A 56 13.61 12.91 23.77
N LYS A 57 12.30 13.09 23.92
CA LYS A 57 11.74 13.47 25.23
C LYS A 57 11.85 12.32 26.24
N PRO A 58 11.84 12.61 27.56
CA PRO A 58 11.90 11.59 28.61
C PRO A 58 10.69 10.64 28.59
N LEU A 59 10.81 9.48 29.24
CA LEU A 59 9.79 8.42 29.24
C LEU A 59 8.43 8.85 29.79
N ASN A 60 8.35 9.85 30.67
CA ASN A 60 7.04 10.36 31.12
C ASN A 60 6.22 11.03 30.00
N VAL A 61 6.86 11.33 28.86
CA VAL A 61 6.22 11.85 27.65
C VAL A 61 6.20 10.80 26.53
N THR A 62 7.30 10.06 26.35
CA THR A 62 7.46 9.13 25.21
C THR A 62 6.93 7.73 25.46
N MET A 63 6.65 7.34 26.70
CA MET A 63 6.08 6.03 27.00
C MET A 63 4.63 5.95 26.49
N PRO A 64 4.32 5.04 25.55
CA PRO A 64 2.96 4.89 25.06
C PRO A 64 2.02 4.31 26.12
N VAL A 65 0.73 4.60 25.98
CA VAL A 65 -0.32 3.85 26.68
C VAL A 65 -0.73 2.67 25.79
N PHE A 66 -0.60 1.46 26.33
CA PHE A 66 -0.98 0.23 25.66
C PHE A 66 -2.34 -0.25 26.17
N CYS A 67 -3.34 -0.27 25.30
CA CYS A 67 -4.67 -0.74 25.61
C CYS A 67 -4.94 -2.05 24.87
N LEU A 68 -5.01 -3.16 25.60
CA LEU A 68 -5.46 -4.44 25.07
C LEU A 68 -6.98 -4.45 24.95
N HIS A 69 -7.45 -4.97 23.83
CA HIS A 69 -8.83 -5.23 23.52
C HIS A 69 -8.98 -6.66 23.00
N THR A 70 -10.00 -7.36 23.47
CA THR A 70 -10.39 -8.69 22.99
C THR A 70 -11.91 -8.71 22.76
N PRO A 71 -12.44 -9.72 22.04
CA PRO A 71 -13.89 -9.85 21.89
C PRO A 71 -14.64 -10.01 23.23
N SER A 72 -14.00 -10.61 24.25
CA SER A 72 -14.57 -10.73 25.60
C SER A 72 -14.47 -9.44 26.41
N GLN A 73 -13.41 -8.66 26.19
CA GLN A 73 -13.14 -7.40 26.88
C GLN A 73 -12.81 -6.31 25.84
N PRO A 74 -13.83 -5.68 25.21
CA PRO A 74 -13.62 -4.70 24.15
C PRO A 74 -13.16 -3.32 24.68
N PHE A 75 -13.31 -3.07 25.98
CA PHE A 75 -12.81 -1.88 26.66
C PHE A 75 -11.31 -2.00 26.95
N CYS A 76 -10.62 -0.86 27.06
CA CYS A 76 -9.18 -0.85 27.31
C CYS A 76 -8.82 -1.56 28.62
N HIS A 77 -8.06 -2.65 28.50
CA HIS A 77 -7.26 -3.21 29.57
C HIS A 77 -5.82 -2.72 29.41
N LYS A 78 -5.29 -1.96 30.36
CA LYS A 78 -3.96 -1.37 30.22
C LYS A 78 -2.87 -2.43 30.41
N LEU A 79 -1.93 -2.50 29.47
CA LEU A 79 -0.70 -3.26 29.61
C LEU A 79 0.43 -2.29 30.01
N LEU A 80 1.15 -2.63 31.08
CA LEU A 80 2.22 -1.82 31.64
C LEU A 80 3.53 -2.55 31.52
N ILE A 81 4.56 -1.85 31.04
CA ILE A 81 5.88 -2.43 30.81
C ILE A 81 6.61 -2.77 32.12
N ASP A 82 6.32 -2.01 33.17
CA ASP A 82 6.91 -2.11 34.50
C ASP A 82 6.07 -2.91 35.50
N ASP A 83 4.88 -3.36 35.10
CA ASP A 83 3.99 -4.17 35.93
C ASP A 83 3.46 -5.39 35.16
N MET A 84 4.13 -6.52 35.36
CA MET A 84 3.72 -7.81 34.79
C MET A 84 2.33 -8.25 35.25
N GLY A 85 1.85 -7.80 36.42
CA GLY A 85 0.51 -8.08 36.92
C GLY A 85 -0.58 -7.57 35.99
N SER A 86 -0.31 -6.46 35.29
CA SER A 86 -1.20 -5.93 34.25
C SER A 86 -1.43 -6.91 33.10
N ILE A 87 -0.41 -7.69 32.73
CA ILE A 87 -0.52 -8.71 31.67
C ILE A 87 -1.21 -9.98 32.22
N TYR A 88 -0.85 -10.42 33.45
CA TYR A 88 -1.44 -11.63 34.10
C TYR A 88 -2.93 -11.52 34.42
N SER A 89 -3.40 -10.30 34.64
CA SER A 89 -4.82 -10.04 34.88
C SER A 89 -5.62 -9.77 33.61
N SER A 90 -4.98 -9.80 32.43
CA SER A 90 -5.62 -9.49 31.16
C SER A 90 -6.25 -10.72 30.49
N ASP A 91 -7.18 -10.47 29.56
CA ASP A 91 -7.81 -11.48 28.71
C ASP A 91 -6.95 -11.90 27.50
N LEU A 92 -5.65 -11.58 27.49
CA LEU A 92 -4.76 -11.87 26.37
C LEU A 92 -4.75 -13.37 26.05
N ASN A 93 -5.10 -13.71 24.82
CA ASN A 93 -5.07 -15.09 24.33
C ASN A 93 -3.77 -15.33 23.54
N ARG A 94 -2.78 -15.98 24.17
CA ARG A 94 -1.47 -16.23 23.54
C ARG A 94 -1.50 -17.02 22.23
N SER A 95 -2.55 -17.82 22.00
CA SER A 95 -2.69 -18.63 20.78
C SER A 95 -3.45 -17.90 19.67
N ALA A 96 -3.93 -16.69 19.94
CA ALA A 96 -4.63 -15.85 18.97
C ALA A 96 -3.69 -14.84 18.30
N PRO A 97 -3.98 -14.39 17.06
CA PRO A 97 -3.25 -13.30 16.44
C PRO A 97 -3.21 -12.06 17.33
N LEU A 98 -2.06 -11.38 17.33
CA LEU A 98 -1.84 -10.15 18.09
C LEU A 98 -1.58 -9.00 17.11
N ILE A 99 -2.47 -8.02 17.13
CA ILE A 99 -2.46 -6.90 16.18
C ILE A 99 -2.25 -5.60 16.95
N PHE A 100 -1.15 -4.90 16.68
CA PHE A 100 -0.93 -3.55 17.21
C PHE A 100 -1.38 -2.52 16.19
N ILE A 101 -2.11 -1.49 16.63
CA ILE A 101 -2.46 -0.34 15.79
C ILE A 101 -2.01 0.95 16.46
N THR A 102 -1.41 1.88 15.70
CA THR A 102 -0.96 3.19 16.20
C THR A 102 -1.28 4.32 15.23
N HIS A 103 -1.46 5.51 15.80
CA HIS A 103 -1.78 6.75 15.10
C HIS A 103 -0.53 7.54 14.67
N GLY A 104 -0.75 8.67 13.99
CA GLY A 104 0.29 9.55 13.47
C GLY A 104 0.60 10.80 14.30
N TYR A 105 1.22 11.78 13.63
CA TYR A 105 1.54 13.09 14.16
C TYR A 105 0.29 13.88 14.54
N MET A 106 0.29 14.56 15.69
CA MET A 106 -0.86 15.34 16.21
C MET A 106 -2.16 14.53 16.41
N GLU A 107 -2.05 13.22 16.54
CA GLU A 107 -3.17 12.32 16.77
C GLU A 107 -3.09 11.64 18.15
N THR A 108 -4.16 10.92 18.52
CA THR A 108 -4.26 10.10 19.73
C THR A 108 -4.99 8.81 19.40
N ALA A 109 -4.82 7.77 20.22
CA ALA A 109 -5.55 6.52 20.02
C ALA A 109 -7.07 6.65 20.23
N THR A 110 -7.54 7.74 20.84
CA THR A 110 -8.97 8.01 21.08
C THR A 110 -9.73 8.55 19.86
N LEU A 111 -9.03 8.80 18.74
CA LEU A 111 -9.69 9.24 17.51
C LEU A 111 -10.66 8.18 16.98
N PRO A 112 -11.78 8.59 16.33
CA PRO A 112 -12.79 7.65 15.84
C PRO A 112 -12.24 6.55 14.94
N TRP A 113 -11.31 6.88 14.03
CA TRP A 113 -10.76 5.91 13.09
C TRP A 113 -10.00 4.76 13.77
N MET A 114 -9.29 5.05 14.87
CA MET A 114 -8.57 4.05 15.67
C MET A 114 -9.56 3.09 16.33
N MET A 115 -10.64 3.63 16.90
CA MET A 115 -11.68 2.83 17.54
C MET A 115 -12.48 2.00 16.53
N GLU A 116 -12.83 2.59 15.39
CA GLU A 116 -13.50 1.90 14.28
C GLU A 116 -12.65 0.76 13.72
N MET A 117 -11.34 0.97 13.52
CA MET A 117 -10.42 -0.08 13.08
C MET A 117 -10.30 -1.18 14.14
N LYS A 118 -10.13 -0.82 15.41
CA LYS A 118 -10.10 -1.79 16.52
C LYS A 118 -11.39 -2.62 16.57
N ASP A 119 -12.56 -1.99 16.48
CA ASP A 119 -13.85 -2.69 16.48
C ASP A 119 -14.02 -3.60 15.27
N ALA A 120 -13.54 -3.18 14.09
CA ALA A 120 -13.53 -4.03 12.91
C ALA A 120 -12.61 -5.25 13.08
N LEU A 121 -11.41 -5.06 13.64
CA LEU A 121 -10.46 -6.15 13.91
C LEU A 121 -11.02 -7.16 14.92
N LEU A 122 -11.68 -6.70 16.00
CA LEU A 122 -12.34 -7.58 16.98
C LEU A 122 -13.46 -8.44 16.38
N GLN A 123 -14.05 -8.02 15.25
CA GLN A 123 -15.08 -8.77 14.55
C GLN A 123 -14.52 -9.86 13.61
N THR A 124 -13.22 -9.86 13.34
CA THR A 124 -12.60 -10.84 12.41
C THR A 124 -12.59 -12.27 12.96
N SER A 125 -12.49 -12.42 14.28
CA SER A 125 -12.34 -13.71 14.95
C SER A 125 -12.79 -13.60 16.41
N PRO A 126 -13.40 -14.65 16.99
CA PRO A 126 -13.65 -14.71 18.44
C PRO A 126 -12.35 -14.83 19.26
N HIS A 127 -11.22 -15.05 18.59
CA HIS A 127 -9.90 -15.23 19.19
C HIS A 127 -8.91 -14.33 18.46
N VAL A 128 -8.87 -13.05 18.84
CA VAL A 128 -7.92 -12.03 18.37
C VAL A 128 -7.59 -11.10 19.53
N ASN A 129 -6.34 -10.66 19.59
CA ASN A 129 -5.89 -9.61 20.50
C ASN A 129 -5.60 -8.36 19.68
N VAL A 130 -6.19 -7.23 20.05
CA VAL A 130 -5.90 -5.94 19.43
C VAL A 130 -5.32 -5.02 20.49
N VAL A 131 -4.15 -4.45 20.24
CA VAL A 131 -3.51 -3.47 21.13
C VAL A 131 -3.52 -2.12 20.43
N THR A 132 -4.26 -1.16 20.98
CA THR A 132 -4.11 0.23 20.58
C THR A 132 -2.91 0.84 21.32
N VAL A 133 -2.07 1.55 20.58
CA VAL A 133 -0.87 2.21 21.10
C VAL A 133 -1.06 3.71 21.01
N ASP A 134 -1.18 4.38 22.15
CA ASP A 134 -1.36 5.82 22.24
C ASP A 134 -0.04 6.50 22.62
N TRP A 135 0.52 7.29 21.71
CA TRP A 135 1.71 8.11 21.94
C TRP A 135 1.41 9.59 21.75
N GLY A 136 0.13 9.99 21.89
CA GLY A 136 -0.35 11.35 21.61
C GLY A 136 0.42 12.46 22.33
N GLU A 137 0.82 12.26 23.58
CA GLU A 137 1.66 13.22 24.32
C GLU A 137 2.96 13.54 23.58
N ALA A 138 3.61 12.52 23.02
CA ALA A 138 4.86 12.64 22.26
C ALA A 138 4.67 12.99 20.78
N ALA A 139 3.44 12.97 20.26
CA ALA A 139 3.07 13.26 18.88
C ALA A 139 2.85 14.76 18.60
N HIS A 140 2.93 15.60 19.62
CA HIS A 140 2.71 17.04 19.49
C HIS A 140 3.85 17.76 18.73
N PRO A 141 3.58 18.94 18.16
CA PRO A 141 4.60 19.79 17.57
C PRO A 141 5.74 20.13 18.55
N PRO A 142 6.96 20.37 18.04
CA PRO A 142 7.33 20.45 16.62
C PRO A 142 7.55 19.07 15.97
N TYR A 143 7.33 19.00 14.65
CA TYR A 143 7.43 17.75 13.88
C TYR A 143 8.77 17.02 14.05
N ALA A 144 9.90 17.74 14.01
CA ALA A 144 11.24 17.15 14.24
C ALA A 144 11.38 16.46 15.61
N GLN A 145 10.69 16.97 16.65
CA GLN A 145 10.67 16.33 17.95
C GLN A 145 9.82 15.06 17.93
N ALA A 146 8.64 15.09 17.30
CA ALA A 146 7.79 13.91 17.16
C ALA A 146 8.51 12.79 16.38
N VAL A 147 9.19 13.14 15.27
CA VAL A 147 10.05 12.25 14.48
C VAL A 147 11.16 11.61 15.33
N THR A 148 11.72 12.33 16.29
CA THR A 148 12.71 11.76 17.22
C THR A 148 12.04 10.88 18.27
N ASN A 149 10.90 11.30 18.80
CA ASN A 149 10.19 10.62 19.87
C ASN A 149 9.68 9.23 19.43
N ILE A 150 9.25 9.06 18.17
CA ILE A 150 8.78 7.76 17.69
C ILE A 150 9.84 6.66 17.80
N ARG A 151 11.14 7.00 17.82
CA ARG A 151 12.22 6.03 18.06
C ARG A 151 12.09 5.40 19.44
N VAL A 152 11.93 6.22 20.48
CA VAL A 152 11.78 5.75 21.86
C VAL A 152 10.44 5.05 22.05
N ALA A 153 9.36 5.65 21.55
CA ALA A 153 8.01 5.15 21.73
C ALA A 153 7.78 3.82 20.95
N GLY A 154 8.30 3.72 19.74
CA GLY A 154 8.33 2.49 18.94
C GLY A 154 9.18 1.40 19.59
N THR A 155 10.38 1.75 20.07
CA THR A 155 11.25 0.82 20.81
C THR A 155 10.57 0.32 22.10
N ALA A 156 9.88 1.18 22.84
CA ALA A 156 9.10 0.78 24.02
C ALA A 156 7.97 -0.21 23.65
N THR A 157 7.32 -0.01 22.50
CA THR A 157 6.32 -0.95 21.98
C THR A 157 6.94 -2.30 21.62
N GLY A 158 8.11 -2.29 20.96
CA GLY A 158 8.89 -3.49 20.70
C GLY A 158 9.32 -4.21 21.97
N TYR A 159 9.67 -3.47 23.02
CA TYR A 159 10.01 -4.04 24.33
C TYR A 159 8.81 -4.70 25.01
N LEU A 160 7.62 -4.08 24.98
CA LEU A 160 6.39 -4.73 25.44
C LEU A 160 6.14 -6.03 24.65
N LEU A 161 6.23 -5.99 23.33
CA LEU A 161 6.06 -7.17 22.48
C LEU A 161 7.07 -8.27 22.82
N HIS A 162 8.35 -7.92 22.99
CA HIS A 162 9.38 -8.85 23.43
C HIS A 162 9.01 -9.53 24.76
N MET A 163 8.48 -8.79 25.75
CA MET A 163 8.00 -9.38 27.00
C MET A 163 6.79 -10.30 26.81
N LEU A 164 5.86 -9.97 25.91
CA LEU A 164 4.74 -10.86 25.58
C LEU A 164 5.22 -12.16 24.92
N VAL A 165 6.28 -12.11 24.12
CA VAL A 165 6.88 -13.33 23.55
C VAL A 165 7.55 -14.16 24.66
N GLU A 166 8.45 -13.55 25.43
CA GLU A 166 9.23 -14.24 26.48
C GLU A 166 8.37 -14.82 27.60
N LEU A 167 7.35 -14.07 28.04
CA LEU A 167 6.61 -14.40 29.27
C LEU A 167 5.26 -15.06 28.99
N TYR A 168 4.71 -14.87 27.78
CA TYR A 168 3.38 -15.34 27.40
C TYR A 168 3.37 -16.30 26.21
N ASP A 169 4.52 -16.59 25.62
CA ASP A 169 4.64 -17.51 24.48
C ASP A 169 3.79 -17.04 23.28
N VAL A 170 3.71 -15.72 23.07
CA VAL A 170 3.12 -15.14 21.87
C VAL A 170 4.01 -15.46 20.67
N SER A 171 3.45 -16.06 19.63
CA SER A 171 4.22 -16.34 18.41
C SER A 171 4.37 -15.08 17.55
N LEU A 172 5.62 -14.69 17.25
CA LEU A 172 5.93 -13.61 16.31
C LEU A 172 5.36 -13.83 14.91
N SER A 173 5.20 -15.10 14.50
CA SER A 173 4.57 -15.48 13.24
C SER A 173 3.07 -15.13 13.16
N SER A 174 2.48 -14.65 14.26
CA SER A 174 1.08 -14.23 14.37
C SER A 174 0.92 -12.75 14.74
N VAL A 175 2.02 -12.00 14.75
CA VAL A 175 2.04 -10.57 15.11
C VAL A 175 1.91 -9.71 13.86
N HIS A 176 0.97 -8.77 13.89
CA HIS A 176 0.77 -7.77 12.85
C HIS A 176 0.85 -6.37 13.45
N LEU A 177 1.80 -5.58 12.98
CA LEU A 177 1.96 -4.18 13.38
C LEU A 177 1.36 -3.27 12.30
N VAL A 178 0.49 -2.36 12.67
CA VAL A 178 -0.18 -1.42 11.74
C VAL A 178 0.05 0.00 12.23
N GLY A 179 0.57 0.86 11.35
CA GLY A 179 0.88 2.24 11.70
C GLY A 179 0.51 3.21 10.60
N HIS A 180 -0.10 4.34 10.98
CA HIS A 180 -0.46 5.43 10.06
C HIS A 180 0.51 6.60 10.17
N SER A 181 0.88 7.22 9.04
CA SER A 181 1.75 8.41 9.03
C SER A 181 3.10 8.16 9.72
N LEU A 182 3.50 8.99 10.70
CA LEU A 182 4.66 8.71 11.58
C LEU A 182 4.56 7.36 12.32
N GLY A 183 3.34 6.87 12.55
CA GLY A 183 3.06 5.56 13.12
C GLY A 183 3.58 4.39 12.28
N ALA A 184 3.74 4.56 10.96
CA ALA A 184 4.31 3.52 10.11
C ALA A 184 5.80 3.30 10.43
N HIS A 185 6.57 4.38 10.54
CA HIS A 185 7.98 4.34 10.98
C HIS A 185 8.13 4.03 12.46
N PHE A 186 7.14 4.37 13.28
CA PHE A 186 7.10 3.92 14.67
C PHE A 186 7.11 2.38 14.77
N MET A 187 6.35 1.71 13.91
CA MET A 187 6.22 0.25 13.93
C MET A 187 7.47 -0.47 13.40
N SER A 188 8.30 0.17 12.57
CA SER A 188 9.60 -0.40 12.20
C SER A 188 10.51 -0.52 13.42
N TYR A 189 10.62 0.52 14.26
CA TYR A 189 11.41 0.44 15.50
C TYR A 189 10.91 -0.64 16.47
N ALA A 190 9.60 -0.92 16.49
CA ALA A 190 9.05 -2.02 17.29
C ALA A 190 9.48 -3.39 16.74
N GLY A 191 9.41 -3.59 15.42
CA GLY A 191 9.87 -4.80 14.74
C GLY A 191 11.38 -5.02 14.89
N ASP A 192 12.17 -3.97 14.68
CA ASP A 192 13.62 -3.95 14.83
C ASP A 192 14.07 -4.31 16.23
N PHE A 193 13.42 -3.78 17.26
CA PHE A 193 13.77 -4.11 18.64
C PHE A 193 13.65 -5.62 18.88
N VAL A 194 12.54 -6.22 18.44
CA VAL A 194 12.29 -7.66 18.60
C VAL A 194 13.29 -8.48 17.80
N ASN A 195 13.56 -8.08 16.55
CA ASN A 195 14.53 -8.75 15.69
C ASN A 195 15.94 -8.69 16.29
N ASN A 196 16.37 -7.53 16.82
CA ASN A 196 17.66 -7.39 17.48
C ASN A 196 17.76 -8.19 18.78
N ALA A 197 16.67 -8.27 19.55
CA ALA A 197 16.64 -9.01 20.80
C ALA A 197 16.60 -10.54 20.60
N ARG A 198 16.03 -11.03 19.49
CA ARG A 198 15.72 -12.46 19.29
C ARG A 198 16.31 -13.11 18.05
N GLY A 199 16.71 -12.32 17.06
CA GLY A 199 17.00 -12.81 15.70
C GLY A 199 15.77 -13.29 14.95
N GLU A 200 14.56 -12.85 15.35
CA GLU A 200 13.27 -13.25 14.77
C GLU A 200 12.45 -12.02 14.39
N LYS A 201 11.84 -12.03 13.20
CA LYS A 201 10.99 -10.94 12.73
C LYS A 201 9.53 -11.15 13.10
N VAL A 202 8.79 -10.04 13.24
CA VAL A 202 7.32 -10.09 13.26
C VAL A 202 6.79 -10.52 11.90
N ALA A 203 5.62 -11.16 11.89
CA ALA A 203 5.04 -11.68 10.65
C ALA A 203 4.70 -10.58 9.64
N ARG A 204 4.19 -9.44 10.11
CA ARG A 204 3.75 -8.38 9.21
C ARG A 204 3.84 -6.99 9.81
N ILE A 205 4.29 -6.03 9.00
CA ILE A 205 4.07 -4.59 9.21
C ILE A 205 3.23 -4.04 8.06
N THR A 206 2.18 -3.28 8.36
CA THR A 206 1.44 -2.50 7.36
C THR A 206 1.63 -1.01 7.61
N GLY A 207 2.20 -0.32 6.61
CA GLY A 207 2.33 1.14 6.59
C GLY A 207 1.13 1.79 5.92
N LEU A 208 0.37 2.59 6.65
CA LEU A 208 -0.76 3.34 6.14
C LEU A 208 -0.33 4.78 5.85
N ASP A 209 -0.03 5.05 4.58
CA ASP A 209 0.54 6.31 4.07
C ASP A 209 1.69 6.85 4.95
N PRO A 210 2.84 6.12 5.00
CA PRO A 210 3.99 6.51 5.82
C PRO A 210 4.41 7.97 5.55
N ALA A 211 4.82 8.71 6.57
CA ALA A 211 5.15 10.12 6.40
C ALA A 211 6.42 10.31 5.57
N GLY A 212 6.36 11.13 4.52
CA GLY A 212 7.52 11.44 3.68
C GLY A 212 8.57 12.33 4.36
N PRO A 213 8.21 13.49 4.95
CA PRO A 213 9.18 14.41 5.53
C PRO A 213 10.04 13.75 6.61
N TYR A 214 11.37 13.90 6.52
CA TYR A 214 12.41 13.29 7.37
C TYR A 214 12.70 11.80 7.15
N PHE A 215 12.04 11.15 6.17
CA PHE A 215 12.24 9.73 5.86
C PHE A 215 12.59 9.47 4.39
N VAL A 216 12.09 10.28 3.46
CA VAL A 216 12.48 10.19 2.04
C VAL A 216 13.99 10.31 1.89
N ASN A 217 14.59 9.41 1.11
CA ASN A 217 16.03 9.29 0.87
C ASN A 217 16.88 9.02 2.14
N SER A 218 16.24 8.67 3.26
CA SER A 218 16.97 8.26 4.46
C SER A 218 17.36 6.78 4.37
N PRO A 219 18.45 6.35 5.02
CA PRO A 219 18.82 4.93 5.02
C PRO A 219 17.75 4.06 5.71
N PRO A 220 17.67 2.75 5.38
CA PRO A 220 16.64 1.84 5.90
C PRO A 220 16.41 1.90 7.41
N GLU A 221 17.49 1.99 8.21
CA GLU A 221 17.44 2.06 9.67
C GLU A 221 16.66 3.27 10.24
N VAL A 222 16.44 4.31 9.43
CA VAL A 222 15.73 5.52 9.85
C VAL A 222 14.22 5.37 9.72
N GLY A 223 13.74 4.54 8.79
CA GLY A 223 12.36 4.52 8.35
C GLY A 223 11.71 3.15 8.40
N LEU A 224 10.64 3.00 7.63
CA LEU A 224 10.01 1.72 7.38
C LEU A 224 10.70 1.14 6.14
N ASP A 225 11.09 -0.11 6.19
CA ASP A 225 11.81 -0.82 5.15
C ASP A 225 11.32 -2.28 5.06
N PRO A 226 11.43 -2.96 3.91
CA PRO A 226 11.03 -4.37 3.80
C PRO A 226 11.75 -5.29 4.80
N SER A 227 12.93 -4.94 5.30
CA SER A 227 13.68 -5.76 6.24
C SER A 227 13.08 -5.79 7.66
N ASP A 228 12.15 -4.90 8.00
CA ASP A 228 11.62 -4.76 9.38
C ASP A 228 10.65 -5.90 9.79
N ALA A 229 10.14 -6.67 8.82
CA ALA A 229 9.24 -7.80 9.06
C ALA A 229 9.44 -8.93 8.01
N GLU A 230 8.81 -10.07 8.24
CA GLU A 230 8.69 -11.12 7.21
C GLU A 230 7.87 -10.64 6.00
N PHE A 231 6.92 -9.74 6.22
CA PHE A 231 6.14 -9.10 5.17
C PHE A 231 5.83 -7.65 5.54
N VAL A 232 6.13 -6.74 4.62
CA VAL A 232 5.83 -5.31 4.75
C VAL A 232 4.97 -4.90 3.58
N ASP A 233 3.79 -4.36 3.85
CA ASP A 233 2.90 -3.84 2.83
C ASP A 233 2.48 -2.41 3.12
N VAL A 234 2.44 -1.58 2.07
CA VAL A 234 2.28 -0.13 2.23
C VAL A 234 1.14 0.37 1.36
N ILE A 235 0.27 1.22 1.93
CA ILE A 235 -0.81 1.87 1.19
C ILE A 235 -0.51 3.35 1.08
N HIS A 236 -0.13 3.79 -0.12
CA HIS A 236 0.23 5.17 -0.46
C HIS A 236 -1.00 5.95 -0.92
N THR A 237 -1.33 7.05 -0.27
CA THR A 237 -2.54 7.83 -0.58
C THR A 237 -2.35 9.32 -0.74
N ASP A 238 -1.27 9.90 -0.22
CA ASP A 238 -0.98 11.33 -0.32
C ASP A 238 0.48 11.63 -0.70
N ILE A 239 0.98 10.92 -1.70
CA ILE A 239 2.36 11.12 -2.19
C ILE A 239 2.48 12.39 -3.05
N PRO A 240 3.65 13.05 -3.04
CA PRO A 240 3.97 14.09 -4.02
C PRO A 240 4.23 13.49 -5.41
N LYS A 241 3.74 14.16 -6.45
CA LYS A 241 4.16 13.92 -7.84
C LYS A 241 5.47 14.61 -8.17
N GLU A 242 5.70 15.76 -7.53
CA GLU A 242 6.83 16.64 -7.77
C GLU A 242 7.44 17.10 -6.45
N THR A 243 8.76 17.34 -6.43
CA THR A 243 9.53 17.74 -5.23
C THR A 243 8.99 18.96 -4.49
N TRP A 244 8.32 19.87 -5.21
CA TRP A 244 7.84 21.15 -4.67
C TRP A 244 6.45 21.07 -4.01
N GLU A 245 5.75 19.94 -4.13
CA GLU A 245 4.43 19.74 -3.52
C GLU A 245 4.53 19.56 -2.00
N ILE A 246 4.64 20.67 -1.27
CA ILE A 246 4.78 20.70 0.20
C ILE A 246 3.50 20.35 0.97
N ASN A 247 2.36 20.24 0.30
CA ASN A 247 1.07 19.89 0.89
C ASN A 247 0.78 18.39 0.85
N LYS A 248 1.75 17.58 0.44
CA LYS A 248 1.70 16.12 0.38
C LYS A 248 2.50 15.52 1.52
N LEU A 249 1.86 14.63 2.26
CA LEU A 249 2.39 14.10 3.51
C LEU A 249 3.01 12.71 3.37
N GLY A 250 2.61 11.94 2.35
CA GLY A 250 3.02 10.54 2.17
C GLY A 250 4.41 10.38 1.56
N HIS A 251 5.06 9.26 1.88
CA HIS A 251 6.32 8.82 1.30
C HIS A 251 6.10 8.32 -0.15
N PRO A 252 6.73 8.89 -1.18
CA PRO A 252 6.51 8.48 -2.57
C PRO A 252 7.16 7.14 -2.94
N GLY A 253 8.27 6.80 -2.28
CA GLY A 253 9.08 5.62 -2.60
C GLY A 253 8.43 4.30 -2.19
N PRO A 254 8.70 3.21 -2.92
CA PRO A 254 8.22 1.88 -2.59
C PRO A 254 9.06 1.25 -1.46
N ILE A 255 8.59 1.39 -0.22
CA ILE A 255 9.30 1.02 1.00
C ILE A 255 8.77 -0.28 1.64
N GLY A 256 7.91 -1.02 0.93
CA GLY A 256 7.42 -2.33 1.32
C GLY A 256 7.88 -3.44 0.38
N HIS A 257 7.50 -4.67 0.72
CA HIS A 257 7.54 -5.79 -0.23
C HIS A 257 6.45 -5.63 -1.30
N VAL A 258 5.31 -5.05 -0.92
CA VAL A 258 4.22 -4.68 -1.83
C VAL A 258 3.72 -3.29 -1.47
N ASP A 259 3.74 -2.39 -2.44
CA ASP A 259 3.37 -0.99 -2.30
C ASP A 259 2.15 -0.71 -3.17
N TYR A 260 1.02 -0.42 -2.53
CA TYR A 260 -0.25 -0.14 -3.18
C TYR A 260 -0.44 1.37 -3.37
N TYR A 261 -0.79 1.76 -4.58
CA TYR A 261 -1.03 3.15 -4.98
C TYR A 261 -2.48 3.31 -5.48
N PRO A 262 -3.49 3.23 -4.58
CA PRO A 262 -4.88 3.47 -4.94
C PRO A 262 -5.07 4.85 -5.56
N ASN A 263 -5.77 4.92 -6.70
CA ASN A 263 -5.95 6.12 -7.52
C ASN A 263 -4.62 6.80 -7.92
N GLY A 264 -3.56 5.99 -8.07
CA GLY A 264 -2.20 6.45 -8.33
C GLY A 264 -1.43 6.94 -7.10
N GLY A 265 -2.05 6.92 -5.92
CA GLY A 265 -1.42 7.21 -4.63
C GLY A 265 -1.26 8.68 -4.25
N PHE A 266 -1.73 9.61 -5.10
CA PHE A 266 -1.56 11.06 -4.87
C PHE A 266 -2.89 11.76 -4.51
N ASN A 267 -3.92 11.68 -5.36
CA ASN A 267 -5.19 12.39 -5.16
C ASN A 267 -6.33 11.38 -5.15
N GLN A 268 -6.89 11.19 -3.96
CA GLN A 268 -7.93 10.20 -3.72
C GLN A 268 -9.29 10.73 -4.14
N ALA A 269 -10.11 9.82 -4.68
CA ALA A 269 -11.46 10.15 -5.09
C ALA A 269 -12.26 10.71 -3.89
N GLY A 270 -12.96 11.84 -4.08
CA GLY A 270 -13.73 12.51 -3.03
C GLY A 270 -12.94 13.42 -2.10
N CYS A 271 -11.61 13.52 -2.26
CA CYS A 271 -10.77 14.47 -1.52
C CYS A 271 -10.46 15.76 -2.31
N SER A 272 -11.02 15.92 -3.51
CA SER A 272 -10.91 17.15 -4.30
C SER A 272 -11.82 18.26 -3.72
N GLY A 273 -11.26 19.45 -3.50
CA GLY A 273 -12.00 20.60 -2.96
C GLY A 273 -11.07 21.78 -2.66
N SER A 274 -11.55 22.78 -1.93
CA SER A 274 -10.71 23.81 -1.33
C SER A 274 -10.77 23.68 0.19
N ALA A 275 -9.75 24.16 0.91
CA ALA A 275 -9.79 24.23 2.37
C ALA A 275 -11.10 24.88 2.89
N HIS A 276 -11.63 25.85 2.15
CA HIS A 276 -12.91 26.53 2.44
C HIS A 276 -14.13 25.60 2.43
N ALA A 277 -14.17 24.55 1.59
CA ALA A 277 -15.28 23.60 1.56
C ALA A 277 -15.34 22.70 2.80
N HIS A 278 -14.26 22.66 3.60
CA HIS A 278 -14.13 21.88 4.83
C HIS A 278 -14.08 22.74 6.09
N ILE A 279 -14.32 24.06 5.98
CA ILE A 279 -14.54 24.96 7.11
C ILE A 279 -16.01 24.86 7.52
N ASP A 280 -16.27 24.15 8.62
CA ASP A 280 -17.55 24.16 9.32
C ASP A 280 -17.65 25.44 10.17
N GLU A 281 -18.79 26.14 10.17
CA GLU A 281 -19.06 27.32 11.01
C GLU A 281 -18.81 27.07 12.51
N LYS A 282 -18.77 25.80 12.94
CA LYS A 282 -18.51 25.38 14.31
C LYS A 282 -17.05 25.02 14.62
N LYS A 283 -16.13 25.06 13.64
CA LYS A 283 -14.74 24.59 13.81
C LYS A 283 -13.72 25.63 13.33
N SER A 284 -12.57 25.67 13.99
CA SER A 284 -11.48 26.63 13.68
C SER A 284 -10.94 26.46 12.25
N ILE A 285 -10.49 27.55 11.64
CA ILE A 285 -9.80 27.57 10.33
C ILE A 285 -8.62 26.59 10.31
N ALA A 286 -7.86 26.49 11.40
CA ALA A 286 -6.75 25.53 11.52
C ALA A 286 -7.24 24.08 11.45
N HIS A 287 -8.42 23.78 11.99
CA HIS A 287 -9.03 22.45 11.91
C HIS A 287 -9.55 22.15 10.50
N GLY A 288 -10.18 23.14 9.82
CA GLY A 288 -10.59 23.00 8.42
C GLY A 288 -9.41 22.77 7.46
N VAL A 289 -8.27 23.42 7.71
CA VAL A 289 -7.02 23.23 6.95
C VAL A 289 -6.40 21.85 7.22
N LEU A 290 -6.39 21.36 8.47
CA LEU A 290 -5.91 20.02 8.79
C LEU A 290 -6.79 18.90 8.21
N VAL A 291 -8.12 19.09 8.20
CA VAL A 291 -9.06 18.16 7.55
C VAL A 291 -8.90 18.15 6.04
N TYR A 292 -8.66 19.32 5.43
CA TYR A 292 -8.44 19.43 3.99
C TYR A 292 -7.11 18.80 3.54
N ILE A 293 -6.00 19.12 4.22
CA ILE A 293 -4.69 18.51 3.94
C ILE A 293 -4.74 17.00 4.26
N GLY A 294 -5.46 16.62 5.31
CA GLY A 294 -5.51 15.24 5.78
C GLY A 294 -6.38 14.29 4.95
N CYS A 295 -7.31 14.75 4.10
CA CYS A 295 -8.27 13.83 3.46
C CYS A 295 -7.59 12.71 2.67
N ASN A 296 -6.63 13.04 1.79
CA ASN A 296 -5.87 12.03 1.06
C ASN A 296 -5.09 11.14 2.03
N HIS A 297 -4.41 11.75 3.00
CA HIS A 297 -3.59 11.06 3.98
C HIS A 297 -4.37 10.05 4.84
N GLN A 298 -5.63 10.37 5.13
CA GLN A 298 -6.56 9.55 5.92
C GLN A 298 -7.17 8.39 5.12
N ARG A 299 -7.10 8.42 3.77
CA ARG A 299 -7.70 7.36 2.95
C ARG A 299 -7.02 6.02 3.13
N SER A 300 -5.73 5.99 3.45
CA SER A 300 -4.99 4.75 3.70
C SER A 300 -5.63 3.93 4.83
N PHE A 301 -5.86 4.53 6.00
CA PHE A 301 -6.55 3.84 7.09
C PHE A 301 -8.02 3.59 6.78
N ALA A 302 -8.70 4.46 6.03
CA ALA A 302 -10.10 4.24 5.68
C ALA A 302 -10.26 3.00 4.77
N PHE A 303 -9.37 2.84 3.78
CA PHE A 303 -9.34 1.67 2.92
C PHE A 303 -8.95 0.41 3.69
N PHE A 304 -7.95 0.50 4.57
CA PHE A 304 -7.56 -0.63 5.42
C PHE A 304 -8.71 -1.07 6.32
N THR A 305 -9.35 -0.13 7.04
CA THR A 305 -10.48 -0.43 7.92
C THR A 305 -11.64 -1.08 7.17
N GLU A 306 -12.03 -0.55 6.00
CA GLU A 306 -13.07 -1.18 5.17
C GLU A 306 -12.67 -2.59 4.71
N SER A 307 -11.40 -2.80 4.35
CA SER A 307 -10.90 -4.10 3.88
C SER A 307 -10.94 -5.23 4.92
N ILE A 308 -11.07 -4.91 6.22
CA ILE A 308 -11.12 -5.90 7.30
C ILE A 308 -12.38 -6.77 7.20
N LEU A 309 -13.53 -6.14 6.93
CA LEU A 309 -14.84 -6.80 6.90
C LEU A 309 -15.45 -6.86 5.49
N SER A 310 -14.82 -6.21 4.51
CA SER A 310 -15.30 -6.20 3.14
C SER A 310 -15.13 -7.57 2.46
N GLN A 311 -16.12 -7.94 1.66
CA GLN A 311 -16.01 -9.08 0.74
C GLN A 311 -15.24 -8.73 -0.54
N CYS A 312 -15.08 -7.43 -0.82
CA CYS A 312 -14.34 -6.94 -1.96
C CYS A 312 -12.84 -6.96 -1.66
N ARG A 313 -12.05 -7.52 -2.58
CA ARG A 313 -10.64 -7.88 -2.35
C ARG A 313 -9.65 -6.73 -2.51
N TYR A 314 -10.11 -5.50 -2.81
CA TYR A 314 -9.25 -4.39 -3.24
C TYR A 314 -8.13 -4.86 -4.20
N LEU A 315 -8.55 -5.56 -5.26
CA LEU A 315 -7.62 -6.23 -6.14
C LEU A 315 -6.92 -5.20 -7.03
N GLY A 316 -5.61 -5.07 -6.84
CA GLY A 316 -4.75 -4.26 -7.68
C GLY A 316 -3.87 -5.10 -8.59
N LYS A 317 -3.21 -4.41 -9.53
CA LYS A 317 -2.35 -4.98 -10.55
C LYS A 317 -0.96 -4.36 -10.50
N VAL A 318 0.08 -5.18 -10.54
CA VAL A 318 1.46 -4.70 -10.73
C VAL A 318 1.58 -3.98 -12.06
N CYS A 319 2.15 -2.78 -12.04
CA CYS A 319 2.40 -1.98 -13.23
C CYS A 319 3.51 -0.96 -12.98
N ASP A 320 4.18 -0.48 -14.03
CA ASP A 320 5.29 0.47 -13.87
C ASP A 320 4.82 1.89 -13.52
N SER A 321 3.59 2.26 -13.90
CA SER A 321 3.03 3.58 -13.60
C SER A 321 1.51 3.57 -13.59
N TRP A 322 0.93 4.58 -12.94
CA TRP A 322 -0.52 4.79 -12.92
C TRP A 322 -1.09 5.01 -14.32
N GLU A 323 -0.37 5.71 -15.20
CA GLU A 323 -0.78 5.97 -16.59
C GLU A 323 -0.81 4.67 -17.41
N LYS A 324 0.20 3.80 -17.26
CA LYS A 324 0.21 2.47 -17.90
C LYS A 324 -0.89 1.55 -17.37
N TYR A 325 -1.23 1.68 -16.08
CA TYR A 325 -2.37 0.99 -15.50
C TYR A 325 -3.68 1.48 -16.13
N LEU A 326 -3.88 2.81 -16.19
CA LEU A 326 -5.09 3.41 -16.79
C LEU A 326 -5.23 3.14 -18.29
N SER A 327 -4.15 2.92 -19.04
CA SER A 327 -4.20 2.49 -20.44
C SER A 327 -4.49 1.00 -20.63
N GLY A 328 -4.61 0.23 -19.54
CA GLY A 328 -4.82 -1.21 -19.58
C GLY A 328 -3.63 -1.98 -20.17
N SER A 329 -2.45 -1.36 -20.21
CA SER A 329 -1.20 -1.97 -20.67
C SER A 329 -0.75 -3.08 -19.71
N CYS A 330 -1.05 -2.92 -18.42
CA CYS A 330 -0.92 -3.95 -17.41
C CYS A 330 -2.31 -4.51 -17.08
N TRP A 331 -2.59 -5.78 -17.40
CA TRP A 331 -3.91 -6.36 -17.10
C TRP A 331 -3.85 -7.87 -16.90
N GLY A 332 -4.84 -8.41 -16.17
CA GLY A 332 -5.00 -9.83 -15.92
C GLY A 332 -4.13 -10.34 -14.76
N CYS A 333 -4.58 -11.43 -14.15
CA CYS A 333 -3.96 -12.02 -12.95
C CYS A 333 -3.30 -13.39 -13.21
N GLU A 334 -3.25 -13.84 -14.47
CA GLU A 334 -2.83 -15.20 -14.86
C GLU A 334 -1.38 -15.55 -14.46
N GLN A 335 -0.53 -14.54 -14.22
CA GLN A 335 0.87 -14.70 -13.82
C GLN A 335 1.13 -14.36 -12.34
N GLY A 336 0.09 -14.22 -11.51
CA GLY A 336 0.24 -13.92 -10.07
C GLY A 336 0.60 -12.46 -9.75
N GLU A 337 0.43 -11.57 -10.72
CA GLU A 337 0.76 -10.14 -10.61
C GLU A 337 -0.40 -9.27 -10.06
N CYS A 338 -1.42 -9.91 -9.48
CA CYS A 338 -2.51 -9.20 -8.81
C CYS A 338 -2.40 -9.40 -7.30
N PHE A 339 -2.56 -8.32 -6.57
CA PHE A 339 -2.40 -8.30 -5.12
C PHE A 339 -3.65 -7.70 -4.46
N THR A 340 -4.03 -8.27 -3.33
CA THR A 340 -5.11 -7.76 -2.49
C THR A 340 -4.55 -6.72 -1.54
N MET A 341 -4.99 -5.47 -1.67
CA MET A 341 -4.64 -4.40 -0.72
C MET A 341 -5.44 -4.55 0.59
N GLY A 342 -4.82 -4.14 1.71
CA GLY A 342 -5.49 -4.05 3.01
C GLY A 342 -5.29 -5.28 3.90
N PHE A 343 -6.24 -5.55 4.79
CA PHE A 343 -6.10 -6.54 5.86
C PHE A 343 -5.79 -7.95 5.33
N SER A 344 -6.37 -8.33 4.19
CA SER A 344 -6.15 -9.64 3.57
C SER A 344 -4.91 -9.74 2.68
N ALA A 345 -4.04 -8.70 2.64
CA ALA A 345 -2.80 -8.77 1.87
C ALA A 345 -1.91 -9.93 2.36
N ARG A 346 -1.18 -10.53 1.43
CA ARG A 346 -0.32 -11.69 1.66
C ARG A 346 1.06 -11.44 1.04
N PRO A 347 2.13 -12.03 1.61
CA PRO A 347 3.43 -12.02 0.99
C PRO A 347 3.38 -12.68 -0.39
N VAL A 348 4.30 -12.29 -1.25
CA VAL A 348 4.50 -12.92 -2.56
C VAL A 348 5.00 -14.34 -2.31
N THR A 349 4.11 -15.33 -2.26
CA THR A 349 4.55 -16.72 -2.45
C THR A 349 5.05 -16.83 -3.88
N ILE A 350 6.37 -16.91 -4.07
CA ILE A 350 6.96 -17.41 -5.32
C ILE A 350 6.44 -18.84 -5.48
N SER A 351 5.31 -19.00 -6.15
CA SER A 351 4.80 -20.32 -6.48
C SER A 351 5.74 -20.89 -7.54
N PRO A 352 6.41 -22.03 -7.32
CA PRO A 352 7.08 -22.71 -8.40
C PRO A 352 5.98 -23.15 -9.36
N TYR A 353 5.98 -22.58 -10.57
CA TYR A 353 5.09 -22.97 -11.65
C TYR A 353 5.03 -24.50 -11.76
N ILE A 354 3.88 -25.09 -11.45
CA ILE A 354 3.56 -26.44 -11.91
C ILE A 354 3.21 -26.31 -13.39
N ASN A 355 4.18 -26.61 -14.25
CA ASN A 355 3.91 -26.89 -15.66
C ASN A 355 2.99 -28.12 -15.72
N ILE A 356 1.69 -27.90 -15.90
CA ILE A 356 0.81 -28.95 -16.44
C ILE A 356 0.97 -28.86 -17.95
N SER A 357 2.06 -29.43 -18.46
CA SER A 357 2.15 -29.79 -19.87
C SER A 357 1.11 -30.87 -20.15
N GLU A 358 0.30 -30.64 -21.18
CA GLU A 358 -0.64 -31.60 -21.74
C GLU A 358 0.01 -32.97 -21.93
N GLY A 359 -0.57 -33.98 -21.29
CA GLY A 359 -0.13 -35.37 -21.37
C GLY A 359 -1.31 -36.32 -21.19
N ASN A 360 -1.86 -36.75 -22.32
CA ASN A 360 -2.72 -37.90 -22.58
C ASN A 360 -3.47 -38.59 -21.43
N HIS A 361 -4.77 -38.74 -21.64
CA HIS A 361 -5.65 -39.78 -21.11
C HIS A 361 -4.93 -41.08 -20.71
N THR A 362 -5.06 -41.46 -19.44
CA THR A 362 -5.42 -42.82 -19.01
C THR A 362 -5.84 -42.79 -17.53
N SER A 363 -6.85 -43.58 -17.19
CA SER A 363 -7.54 -43.58 -15.90
C SER A 363 -6.65 -44.08 -14.75
N GLY A 364 -6.71 -43.42 -13.59
CA GLY A 364 -6.07 -43.90 -12.37
C GLY A 364 -6.59 -43.18 -11.13
N LYS A 365 -7.15 -43.94 -10.19
CA LYS A 365 -7.80 -43.48 -8.96
C LYS A 365 -6.86 -42.62 -8.08
N ALA A 366 -7.36 -41.46 -7.62
CA ALA A 366 -6.70 -40.66 -6.59
C ALA A 366 -6.63 -41.43 -5.26
N LYS A 367 -5.43 -41.56 -4.70
CA LYS A 367 -5.17 -42.09 -3.37
C LYS A 367 -4.66 -40.91 -2.52
N LEU A 368 -5.45 -40.48 -1.53
CA LEU A 368 -4.98 -39.53 -0.51
C LEU A 368 -3.78 -40.16 0.21
N ILE A 369 -2.67 -39.41 0.30
CA ILE A 369 -1.55 -39.77 1.18
C ILE A 369 -1.36 -38.64 2.19
N HIS A 370 -1.46 -39.04 3.45
CA HIS A 370 -1.23 -38.27 4.67
C HIS A 370 0.13 -37.56 4.69
N LYS A 371 0.15 -36.37 5.33
CA LYS A 371 1.37 -35.72 5.85
C LYS A 371 2.15 -36.69 6.76
N PRO A 372 3.49 -36.72 6.72
CA PRO A 372 4.27 -37.21 7.84
C PRO A 372 4.69 -36.07 8.77
N SER A 373 4.56 -36.39 10.06
CA SER A 373 5.18 -35.82 11.24
C SER A 373 6.72 -35.77 11.13
N TYR A 374 7.33 -34.68 11.61
CA TYR A 374 8.77 -34.59 11.79
C TYR A 374 9.18 -35.21 13.13
N GLU A 375 9.94 -36.29 13.06
CA GLU A 375 10.68 -36.89 14.18
C GLU A 375 12.09 -36.30 14.25
N TYR A 376 12.52 -36.05 15.49
CA TYR A 376 13.83 -35.54 15.89
C TYR A 376 14.89 -36.64 15.67
N SER A 377 16.03 -36.30 15.05
CA SER A 377 17.25 -37.11 15.17
C SER A 377 18.46 -36.20 15.28
N ASN A 378 19.10 -36.28 16.44
CA ASN A 378 20.49 -35.87 16.64
C ASN A 378 21.39 -36.73 15.75
N ASP A 379 22.37 -36.13 15.08
CA ASP A 379 23.72 -36.68 15.09
C ASP A 379 24.80 -35.65 14.70
N LYS A 380 25.99 -35.96 15.21
CA LYS A 380 27.17 -35.14 15.46
C LYS A 380 28.15 -35.03 14.27
N TYR A 381 29.01 -33.99 14.39
CA TYR A 381 30.39 -33.86 13.89
C TYR A 381 30.64 -33.55 12.39
N SER A 382 31.20 -32.36 12.11
CA SER A 382 32.65 -32.21 11.83
C SER A 382 32.99 -30.78 11.36
N SER A 383 33.98 -30.21 12.03
CA SER A 383 34.72 -28.98 11.74
C SER A 383 35.36 -28.92 10.35
N ARG A 384 35.42 -27.73 9.76
CA ARG A 384 36.60 -27.26 9.01
C ARG A 384 36.72 -25.73 9.06
N HIS A 385 37.86 -25.30 9.59
CA HIS A 385 38.45 -23.98 9.43
C HIS A 385 38.75 -23.68 7.97
N ASP A 386 38.67 -22.40 7.57
CA ASP A 386 39.71 -21.75 6.77
C ASP A 386 39.70 -20.24 7.07
N GLU A 387 40.81 -19.77 7.61
CA GLU A 387 41.21 -18.36 7.73
C GLU A 387 41.76 -17.88 6.38
N VAL A 388 41.40 -16.68 5.94
CA VAL A 388 42.27 -15.88 5.05
C VAL A 388 42.29 -14.43 5.51
N MET A 389 43.51 -13.99 5.75
CA MET A 389 43.97 -12.71 6.28
C MET A 389 43.65 -11.50 5.40
N ALA A 390 43.45 -10.38 6.10
CA ALA A 390 43.55 -9.02 5.58
C ALA A 390 45.01 -8.62 5.29
N GLU A 391 45.23 -7.79 4.27
CA GLU A 391 46.37 -6.87 4.24
C GLU A 391 46.00 -5.50 3.62
N ASN A 392 46.68 -4.50 4.17
CA ASN A 392 46.56 -3.04 4.08
C ASN A 392 46.84 -2.42 2.70
N GLY A 393 46.34 -1.19 2.51
CA GLY A 393 46.72 -0.31 1.39
C GLY A 393 46.29 1.16 1.56
N SER A 394 47.10 1.88 2.34
CA SER A 394 47.19 3.30 2.69
C SER A 394 46.72 4.41 1.70
N SER A 395 46.09 5.41 2.33
CA SER A 395 45.91 6.86 2.02
C SER A 395 46.96 7.56 1.14
N ILE A 396 46.49 8.47 0.25
CA ILE A 396 47.18 9.73 -0.11
C ILE A 396 46.15 10.87 -0.31
N TYR A 397 46.41 11.99 0.38
CA TYR A 397 45.79 13.32 0.24
C TYR A 397 46.15 14.01 -1.08
N GLY A 398 45.20 14.77 -1.66
CA GLY A 398 45.50 15.73 -2.73
C GLY A 398 44.33 16.67 -3.01
N GLY A 399 44.36 17.86 -2.40
CA GLY A 399 43.43 18.95 -2.70
C GLY A 399 43.77 19.65 -4.02
N GLY A 400 42.73 20.12 -4.72
CA GLY A 400 42.84 20.93 -5.93
C GLY A 400 41.54 21.65 -6.21
N VAL A 401 41.49 22.93 -5.86
CA VAL A 401 40.42 23.88 -6.20
C VAL A 401 40.66 24.35 -7.63
N GLU A 402 39.73 24.10 -8.55
CA GLU A 402 39.62 24.87 -9.79
C GLU A 402 38.15 25.18 -10.11
N ARG A 403 37.86 26.49 -10.17
CA ARG A 403 36.63 27.05 -10.73
C ARG A 403 36.66 26.89 -12.25
N ARG A 404 35.61 26.34 -12.86
CA ARG A 404 35.18 26.69 -14.22
C ARG A 404 33.68 26.90 -14.25
N GLN A 405 33.30 28.12 -14.63
CA GLN A 405 31.99 28.41 -15.22
C GLN A 405 31.98 27.85 -16.64
N SER A 406 30.93 27.11 -16.99
CA SER A 406 30.40 27.07 -18.35
C SER A 406 28.96 26.61 -18.33
N GLU A 407 28.13 27.40 -18.99
CA GLU A 407 26.71 27.22 -19.25
C GLU A 407 26.42 25.83 -19.85
N GLY A 408 25.37 25.20 -19.37
CA GLY A 408 24.79 23.99 -19.93
C GLY A 408 23.39 23.83 -19.35
N ILE A 409 22.38 24.09 -20.17
CA ILE A 409 20.97 23.81 -19.88
C ILE A 409 20.86 22.30 -19.68
N SER A 410 20.84 21.82 -18.43
CA SER A 410 20.50 20.44 -18.11
C SER A 410 19.00 20.33 -17.86
N SER A 411 18.34 19.60 -18.73
CA SER A 411 17.06 18.95 -18.48
C SER A 411 16.95 18.44 -17.05
N LEU A 412 15.89 18.85 -16.36
CA LEU A 412 15.43 18.27 -15.09
C LEU A 412 15.27 16.74 -15.24
N PRO A 413 15.68 15.93 -14.25
CA PRO A 413 15.37 14.50 -14.27
C PRO A 413 13.87 14.29 -13.99
N PRO A 414 13.21 13.32 -14.66
CA PRO A 414 11.82 12.98 -14.39
C PRO A 414 11.71 12.07 -13.16
N HIS A 415 10.67 12.33 -12.35
CA HIS A 415 10.10 11.49 -11.29
C HIS A 415 11.04 10.97 -10.20
N ILE A 416 10.81 11.44 -8.97
CA ILE A 416 11.40 10.90 -7.74
C ILE A 416 10.75 9.54 -7.47
N MET A 417 11.31 8.49 -8.04
CA MET A 417 11.12 7.16 -7.52
C MET A 417 12.47 6.70 -7.04
N GLU A 418 12.60 6.54 -5.72
CA GLU A 418 13.70 5.81 -5.12
C GLU A 418 13.84 4.45 -5.81
N GLU A 419 15.07 4.00 -6.06
CA GLU A 419 15.28 2.67 -6.63
C GLU A 419 14.68 1.64 -5.69
N ALA A 420 13.61 1.00 -6.14
CA ALA A 420 12.86 0.06 -5.34
C ALA A 420 13.80 -1.05 -4.80
N PRO A 421 13.65 -1.49 -3.54
CA PRO A 421 14.34 -2.66 -3.04
C PRO A 421 14.17 -3.82 -4.02
N VAL A 422 15.20 -4.66 -4.19
CA VAL A 422 15.36 -5.66 -5.28
C VAL A 422 14.14 -6.58 -5.53
N ASN A 423 13.14 -6.61 -4.63
CA ASN A 423 11.92 -7.40 -4.76
C ASN A 423 10.60 -6.65 -4.48
N SER A 424 10.58 -5.33 -4.34
CA SER A 424 9.33 -4.58 -4.11
C SER A 424 8.40 -4.61 -5.33
N LYS A 425 7.10 -4.66 -5.09
CA LYS A 425 6.04 -4.67 -6.11
C LYS A 425 5.16 -3.43 -6.00
N THR A 426 5.20 -2.59 -7.02
CA THR A 426 4.29 -1.44 -7.18
C THR A 426 2.95 -1.90 -7.77
N VAL A 427 1.87 -1.72 -7.01
CA VAL A 427 0.53 -2.21 -7.35
C VAL A 427 -0.44 -1.05 -7.46
N PHE A 428 -1.17 -0.97 -8.57
CA PHE A 428 -2.18 0.06 -8.82
C PHE A 428 -3.60 -0.51 -8.82
N LEU A 429 -4.54 0.29 -8.33
CA LEU A 429 -5.98 0.04 -8.34
C LEU A 429 -6.73 1.36 -8.25
N GLY A 430 -7.97 1.40 -8.71
CA GLY A 430 -8.87 2.53 -8.43
C GLY A 430 -9.84 2.25 -7.29
N THR A 431 -10.31 3.30 -6.63
CA THR A 431 -11.31 3.21 -5.56
C THR A 431 -12.43 4.24 -5.78
N ASN A 432 -13.59 4.01 -5.18
CA ASN A 432 -14.69 4.98 -5.20
C ASN A 432 -14.40 6.18 -4.30
N SER A 433 -15.18 7.26 -4.46
CA SER A 433 -15.07 8.48 -3.67
C SER A 433 -15.75 8.42 -2.30
N LYS A 434 -16.61 7.42 -2.07
CA LYS A 434 -17.41 7.22 -0.85
C LYS A 434 -17.48 5.73 -0.52
N THR A 435 -17.81 5.41 0.73
CA THR A 435 -18.04 4.02 1.16
C THR A 435 -19.22 3.39 0.38
N PRO A 436 -19.13 2.11 -0.02
CA PRO A 436 -17.91 1.29 -0.01
C PRO A 436 -16.86 1.83 -1.00
N PHE A 437 -15.66 2.08 -0.50
CA PHE A 437 -14.54 2.57 -1.30
C PHE A 437 -14.02 1.51 -2.25
N CYS A 438 -14.11 0.24 -1.87
CA CYS A 438 -13.66 -0.86 -2.71
C CYS A 438 -14.37 -0.85 -4.06
N ALA A 439 -13.60 -1.03 -5.12
CA ALA A 439 -14.08 -1.01 -6.49
C ALA A 439 -13.53 -2.20 -7.29
N GLU A 440 -14.39 -2.76 -8.13
CA GLU A 440 -14.01 -3.68 -9.18
C GLU A 440 -13.37 -2.91 -10.34
N GLN A 441 -12.37 -3.50 -10.96
CA GLN A 441 -11.61 -2.88 -12.05
C GLN A 441 -12.05 -3.49 -13.39
N TYR A 442 -12.32 -2.63 -14.38
CA TYR A 442 -12.77 -3.02 -15.71
C TYR A 442 -11.86 -2.42 -16.77
N ARG A 443 -11.35 -3.25 -17.68
CA ARG A 443 -10.66 -2.81 -18.89
C ARG A 443 -11.63 -2.79 -20.05
N VAL A 444 -11.81 -1.63 -20.66
CA VAL A 444 -12.51 -1.50 -21.94
C VAL A 444 -11.46 -1.49 -23.04
N SER A 445 -11.68 -2.28 -24.08
CA SER A 445 -10.87 -2.29 -25.28
C SER A 445 -11.72 -1.97 -26.51
N LEU A 446 -11.23 -1.05 -27.34
CA LEU A 446 -11.72 -0.79 -28.69
C LEU A 446 -10.85 -1.56 -29.68
N ILE A 447 -11.46 -2.29 -30.60
CA ILE A 447 -10.77 -2.99 -31.68
C ILE A 447 -11.26 -2.41 -33.01
N THR A 448 -10.39 -1.71 -33.73
CA THR A 448 -10.71 -1.17 -35.05
C THR A 448 -10.53 -2.23 -36.13
N SER A 449 -11.29 -2.07 -37.22
CA SER A 449 -11.32 -3.04 -38.30
C SER A 449 -10.00 -3.06 -39.07
N SER A 450 -9.54 -4.26 -39.42
CA SER A 450 -8.37 -4.46 -40.29
C SER A 450 -8.75 -4.65 -41.77
N ALA A 451 -10.05 -4.57 -42.09
CA ALA A 451 -10.56 -4.74 -43.45
C ALA A 451 -9.99 -3.69 -44.42
N ILE A 452 -9.93 -4.04 -45.71
CA ILE A 452 -9.37 -3.18 -46.77
C ILE A 452 -10.00 -1.78 -46.76
N SER A 453 -11.33 -1.70 -46.61
CA SER A 453 -12.04 -0.41 -46.54
C SER A 453 -11.61 0.47 -45.36
N SER A 454 -11.19 -0.14 -44.25
CA SER A 454 -10.61 0.60 -43.13
C SER A 454 -9.19 1.04 -43.43
N GLN A 455 -8.38 0.18 -44.06
CA GLN A 455 -7.00 0.51 -44.42
C GLN A 455 -6.94 1.66 -45.44
N GLU A 456 -7.86 1.68 -46.42
CA GLU A 456 -8.01 2.77 -47.38
C GLU A 456 -8.38 4.11 -46.73
N TYR A 457 -9.03 4.08 -45.56
CA TYR A 457 -9.39 5.29 -44.81
C TYR A 457 -8.25 5.77 -43.87
N GLU A 458 -7.20 4.97 -43.68
CA GLU A 458 -5.99 5.24 -42.89
C GLU A 458 -6.18 5.51 -41.38
N GLY A 459 -7.41 5.76 -40.92
CA GLY A 459 -7.74 6.05 -39.52
C GLY A 459 -8.13 7.50 -39.30
N ASP A 460 -8.45 7.85 -38.05
CA ASP A 460 -8.84 9.21 -37.70
C ASP A 460 -8.52 9.55 -36.25
N VAL A 461 -8.61 10.84 -35.92
CA VAL A 461 -8.38 11.39 -34.58
C VAL A 461 -9.71 11.51 -33.85
N GLY A 462 -9.70 11.20 -32.55
CA GLY A 462 -10.80 11.59 -31.68
C GLY A 462 -10.70 10.97 -30.30
N ARG A 463 -11.78 11.12 -29.55
CA ARG A 463 -11.90 10.67 -28.16
C ARG A 463 -13.20 9.90 -27.96
N PHE A 464 -13.14 8.88 -27.12
CA PHE A 464 -14.32 8.10 -26.72
C PHE A 464 -14.72 8.39 -25.28
N THR A 465 -16.01 8.38 -25.03
CA THR A 465 -16.59 8.16 -23.71
C THR A 465 -17.41 6.88 -23.75
N VAL A 466 -17.08 5.90 -22.92
CA VAL A 466 -17.82 4.64 -22.86
C VAL A 466 -18.54 4.52 -21.54
N ARG A 467 -19.87 4.39 -21.60
CA ARG A 467 -20.70 4.09 -20.45
C ARG A 467 -21.10 2.62 -20.48
N ILE A 468 -20.59 1.87 -19.51
CA ILE A 468 -20.92 0.47 -19.29
C ILE A 468 -22.20 0.38 -18.48
N ARG A 469 -23.25 -0.23 -19.04
CA ARG A 469 -24.50 -0.52 -18.34
C ARG A 469 -24.51 -1.97 -17.86
N GLY A 470 -24.33 -2.15 -16.56
CA GLY A 470 -24.55 -3.41 -15.86
C GLY A 470 -26.01 -3.58 -15.43
N GLN A 471 -26.33 -4.75 -14.86
CA GLN A 471 -27.63 -5.03 -14.26
C GLN A 471 -27.89 -4.18 -13.01
N LEU A 472 -26.84 -3.84 -12.25
CA LEU A 472 -26.98 -3.14 -10.97
C LEU A 472 -26.77 -1.64 -11.08
N MET A 473 -25.91 -1.19 -11.99
CA MET A 473 -25.43 0.19 -12.07
C MET A 473 -24.73 0.49 -13.40
N GLU A 474 -24.40 1.76 -13.61
CA GLU A 474 -23.66 2.26 -14.76
C GLU A 474 -22.30 2.82 -14.35
N LEU A 475 -21.28 2.58 -15.18
CA LEU A 475 -19.94 3.16 -15.05
C LEU A 475 -19.60 3.93 -16.31
N VAL A 476 -19.21 5.20 -16.16
CA VAL A 476 -18.70 6.02 -17.25
C VAL A 476 -17.17 5.98 -17.21
N ILE A 477 -16.56 5.58 -18.32
CA ILE A 477 -15.10 5.54 -18.47
C ILE A 477 -14.73 6.39 -19.69
N PRO A 478 -14.13 7.56 -19.49
CA PRO A 478 -13.54 8.30 -20.60
C PRO A 478 -12.32 7.55 -21.11
N SER A 479 -12.10 7.58 -22.42
CA SER A 479 -10.77 7.30 -22.96
C SER A 479 -9.76 8.31 -22.38
N LEU A 480 -8.53 7.86 -22.16
CA LEU A 480 -7.45 8.68 -21.60
C LEU A 480 -7.43 10.06 -22.28
N GLN A 481 -7.37 11.13 -21.49
CA GLN A 481 -7.76 12.52 -21.79
C GLN A 481 -6.97 13.26 -22.91
N LYS A 482 -6.47 12.57 -23.94
CA LYS A 482 -5.97 13.21 -25.16
C LYS A 482 -6.62 12.56 -26.35
N SER A 483 -7.12 13.38 -27.26
CA SER A 483 -7.47 12.90 -28.58
C SER A 483 -6.23 12.26 -29.22
N SER A 484 -6.37 11.05 -29.74
CA SER A 484 -5.29 10.31 -30.36
C SER A 484 -5.68 9.91 -31.77
N PHE A 485 -4.70 9.80 -32.66
CA PHE A 485 -4.90 9.19 -33.97
C PHE A 485 -5.04 7.67 -33.82
N ILE A 486 -6.06 7.11 -34.46
CA ILE A 486 -6.46 5.71 -34.29
C ILE A 486 -6.36 5.03 -35.65
N ARG A 487 -5.52 4.00 -35.71
CA ARG A 487 -5.24 3.27 -36.96
C ARG A 487 -6.22 2.13 -37.17
N PRO A 488 -6.41 1.69 -38.43
CA PRO A 488 -7.02 0.41 -38.75
C PRO A 488 -6.30 -0.77 -38.09
N GLY A 489 -7.05 -1.75 -37.60
CA GLY A 489 -6.53 -2.95 -36.94
C GLY A 489 -5.87 -2.73 -35.57
N GLU A 490 -6.03 -1.54 -34.99
CA GLU A 490 -5.46 -1.17 -33.69
C GLU A 490 -6.36 -1.62 -32.54
N LYS A 491 -5.72 -1.98 -31.42
CA LYS A 491 -6.41 -2.22 -30.15
C LYS A 491 -6.05 -1.10 -29.16
N LEU A 492 -7.03 -0.30 -28.82
CA LEU A 492 -6.92 0.72 -27.77
C LEU A 492 -7.56 0.19 -26.49
N SER A 493 -7.04 0.56 -25.33
CA SER A 493 -7.60 0.12 -24.05
C SER A 493 -7.52 1.22 -23.00
N TRP A 494 -8.44 1.16 -22.06
CA TRP A 494 -8.45 2.01 -20.88
C TRP A 494 -9.15 1.32 -19.73
N VAL A 495 -8.79 1.71 -18.52
CA VAL A 495 -9.30 1.12 -17.27
C VAL A 495 -10.19 2.11 -16.57
N GLY A 496 -11.33 1.61 -16.10
CA GLY A 496 -12.19 2.30 -15.16
C GLY A 496 -12.58 1.36 -14.02
N PHE A 497 -13.16 1.93 -12.98
CA PHE A 497 -13.46 1.21 -11.76
C PHE A 497 -14.73 1.74 -11.11
N SER A 498 -15.48 0.83 -10.50
CA SER A 498 -16.73 1.13 -9.82
C SER A 498 -17.05 0.03 -8.82
N THR A 499 -18.09 0.25 -8.02
CA THR A 499 -18.78 -0.88 -7.39
C THR A 499 -19.21 -1.92 -8.44
N GLN A 500 -19.48 -3.16 -8.00
CA GLN A 500 -19.74 -4.26 -8.91
C GLN A 500 -20.95 -3.99 -9.83
N LEU A 501 -20.74 -4.02 -11.15
CA LEU A 501 -21.78 -3.71 -12.15
C LEU A 501 -22.79 -4.86 -12.34
N GLY A 502 -22.44 -6.08 -11.91
CA GLY A 502 -23.17 -7.30 -12.20
C GLY A 502 -23.01 -7.72 -13.67
N SER A 503 -23.99 -8.45 -14.22
CA SER A 503 -23.97 -8.83 -15.63
C SER A 503 -24.02 -7.61 -16.55
N LEU A 504 -23.06 -7.50 -17.48
CA LEU A 504 -22.98 -6.39 -18.42
C LEU A 504 -23.97 -6.58 -19.56
N ASN A 505 -24.84 -5.60 -19.79
CA ASN A 505 -25.94 -5.69 -20.74
C ASN A 505 -25.68 -4.88 -22.02
N ALA A 506 -25.18 -3.66 -21.86
CA ALA A 506 -24.99 -2.73 -22.97
C ALA A 506 -23.80 -1.78 -22.75
N LEU A 507 -23.25 -1.27 -23.84
CA LEU A 507 -22.35 -0.12 -23.87
C LEU A 507 -23.02 1.04 -24.59
N LEU A 508 -22.95 2.23 -24.00
CA LEU A 508 -23.21 3.48 -24.71
C LEU A 508 -21.85 4.09 -25.03
N VAL A 509 -21.60 4.37 -26.29
CA VAL A 509 -20.31 4.87 -26.78
C VAL A 509 -20.55 6.20 -27.46
N ASP A 510 -19.93 7.24 -26.94
CA ASP A 510 -19.89 8.57 -27.55
C ASP A 510 -18.51 8.75 -28.20
N TYR A 511 -18.48 9.03 -29.51
CA TYR A 511 -17.26 9.34 -30.25
C TYR A 511 -17.24 10.83 -30.58
N GLU A 512 -16.23 11.54 -30.08
CA GLU A 512 -16.11 13.00 -30.18
C GLU A 512 -14.87 13.40 -30.99
N GLU A 513 -15.00 14.45 -31.79
CA GLU A 513 -13.88 15.09 -32.49
C GLU A 513 -13.09 16.00 -31.53
N ASP A 514 -11.78 16.09 -31.75
CA ASP A 514 -10.95 17.06 -31.02
C ASP A 514 -11.24 18.49 -31.49
N GLN A 515 -11.81 19.30 -30.60
CA GLN A 515 -12.11 20.71 -30.83
C GLN A 515 -10.97 21.64 -30.38
N GLY A 516 -9.73 21.15 -30.29
CA GLY A 516 -8.55 21.93 -29.89
C GLY A 516 -8.34 23.22 -30.72
N LEU A 517 -7.55 24.16 -30.17
CA LEU A 517 -7.33 25.52 -30.70
C LEU A 517 -6.93 25.63 -32.19
N LEU A 518 -6.41 24.55 -32.79
CA LEU A 518 -6.00 24.45 -34.20
C LEU A 518 -7.10 23.91 -35.14
N HIS A 519 -8.26 23.49 -34.62
CA HIS A 519 -9.39 22.97 -35.41
C HIS A 519 -9.87 23.99 -36.46
N SER A 520 -9.80 25.28 -36.15
CA SER A 520 -10.10 26.40 -37.06
C SER A 520 -9.19 26.50 -38.28
N LEU A 521 -8.04 25.79 -38.29
CA LEU A 521 -7.03 25.81 -39.35
C LEU A 521 -7.05 24.56 -40.23
N ILE A 522 -7.92 23.59 -39.95
CA ILE A 522 -8.09 22.36 -40.74
C ILE A 522 -9.46 22.43 -41.43
N PHE A 523 -9.47 22.71 -42.74
CA PHE A 523 -10.69 22.63 -43.55
C PHE A 523 -11.10 21.16 -43.74
N ARG A 524 -11.88 20.60 -42.81
CA ARG A 524 -12.55 19.30 -42.97
C ARG A 524 -13.98 19.50 -43.46
N PHE A 525 -14.36 18.77 -44.52
CA PHE A 525 -15.72 18.76 -45.07
C PHE A 525 -16.55 17.56 -44.60
N SER A 526 -15.98 16.66 -43.81
CA SER A 526 -16.63 15.45 -43.28
C SER A 526 -16.19 15.18 -41.85
N PRO A 527 -17.10 14.66 -40.99
CA PRO A 527 -16.76 14.33 -39.61
C PRO A 527 -15.77 13.16 -39.55
N PRO A 528 -14.91 13.12 -38.51
CA PRO A 528 -14.01 12.01 -38.28
C PRO A 528 -14.72 10.66 -38.32
N THR A 529 -14.13 9.67 -38.98
CA THR A 529 -14.78 8.37 -39.18
C THR A 529 -13.83 7.21 -38.89
N LEU A 530 -14.31 6.20 -38.15
CA LEU A 530 -13.56 5.00 -37.81
C LEU A 530 -14.34 3.74 -38.18
N TYR A 531 -13.64 2.70 -38.61
CA TYR A 531 -14.23 1.37 -38.81
C TYR A 531 -13.95 0.53 -37.57
N ILE A 532 -15.01 0.09 -36.89
CA ILE A 532 -14.92 -0.59 -35.61
C ILE A 532 -15.42 -2.03 -35.77
N ASP A 533 -14.68 -3.01 -35.27
CA ASP A 533 -15.13 -4.40 -35.23
C ASP A 533 -15.97 -4.65 -33.96
N LEU A 534 -15.40 -4.35 -32.79
CA LEU A 534 -16.07 -4.56 -31.50
C LEU A 534 -15.47 -3.72 -30.37
N PHE A 535 -16.26 -3.61 -29.31
CA PHE A 535 -15.78 -3.26 -27.97
C PHE A 535 -15.74 -4.52 -27.10
N MET A 536 -14.74 -4.62 -26.23
CA MET A 536 -14.60 -5.69 -25.26
C MET A 536 -14.45 -5.10 -23.87
N VAL A 537 -15.14 -5.68 -22.88
CA VAL A 537 -14.96 -5.35 -21.47
C VAL A 537 -14.43 -6.57 -20.73
N GLU A 538 -13.34 -6.40 -19.99
CA GLU A 538 -12.71 -7.43 -19.17
C GLU A 538 -12.76 -7.04 -17.69
N GLU A 539 -13.22 -7.95 -16.84
CA GLU A 539 -13.20 -7.80 -15.37
C GLU A 539 -11.85 -8.30 -14.82
N LEU A 540 -11.16 -7.50 -13.99
CA LEU A 540 -9.85 -7.91 -13.47
C LEU A 540 -9.96 -9.09 -12.49
N SER A 541 -10.99 -9.07 -11.64
CA SER A 541 -11.14 -10.03 -10.54
C SER A 541 -11.51 -11.44 -10.99
N THR A 542 -12.25 -11.56 -12.09
CA THR A 542 -12.74 -12.82 -12.64
C THR A 542 -12.06 -13.23 -13.94
N GLY A 543 -11.39 -12.29 -14.63
CA GLY A 543 -10.89 -12.49 -15.99
C GLY A 543 -12.00 -12.59 -17.05
N LYS A 544 -13.27 -12.41 -16.67
CA LYS A 544 -14.41 -12.55 -17.57
C LYS A 544 -14.36 -11.48 -18.65
N LYS A 545 -14.55 -11.90 -19.91
CA LYS A 545 -14.61 -11.01 -21.07
C LYS A 545 -16.02 -10.97 -21.63
N THR A 546 -16.54 -9.77 -21.87
CA THR A 546 -17.83 -9.54 -22.52
C THR A 546 -17.61 -8.78 -23.81
N LEU A 547 -18.13 -9.32 -24.91
CA LEU A 547 -17.98 -8.76 -26.26
C LEU A 547 -19.24 -7.99 -26.68
N PHE A 548 -19.02 -6.83 -27.26
CA PHE A 548 -20.02 -5.92 -27.80
C PHE A 548 -19.70 -5.63 -29.27
N PRO A 549 -20.15 -6.49 -30.20
CA PRO A 549 -19.89 -6.30 -31.63
C PRO A 549 -20.48 -5.01 -32.15
N PHE A 550 -19.71 -4.28 -32.99
CA PHE A 550 -20.19 -3.11 -33.69
C PHE A 550 -20.69 -3.53 -35.08
N CYS A 551 -22.01 -3.59 -35.25
CA CYS A 551 -22.60 -4.04 -36.52
C CYS A 551 -22.70 -2.92 -37.58
N GLY A 552 -22.36 -1.67 -37.23
CA GLY A 552 -22.18 -0.61 -38.21
C GLY A 552 -20.88 -0.80 -38.98
N ARG A 553 -20.83 -0.41 -40.26
CA ARG A 553 -19.54 -0.41 -40.99
C ARG A 553 -18.62 0.73 -40.55
N ARG A 554 -19.19 1.84 -40.09
CA ARG A 554 -18.47 3.07 -39.75
C ARG A 554 -19.07 3.75 -38.53
N MET A 555 -18.22 4.32 -37.70
CA MET A 555 -18.55 5.14 -36.54
C MET A 555 -18.11 6.58 -36.84
N GLN A 556 -19.00 7.55 -36.71
CA GLN A 556 -18.75 8.96 -37.03
C GLN A 556 -18.72 9.79 -35.75
N ALA A 557 -17.81 10.76 -35.69
CA ALA A 557 -17.73 11.65 -34.55
C ALA A 557 -18.99 12.54 -34.45
N GLY A 558 -19.41 12.83 -33.22
CA GLY A 558 -20.65 13.55 -32.90
C GLY A 558 -21.87 12.65 -32.73
N GLU A 559 -21.72 11.33 -32.88
CA GLU A 559 -22.81 10.36 -32.69
C GLU A 559 -22.64 9.51 -31.42
N SER A 560 -23.77 9.10 -30.85
CA SER A 560 -23.86 8.15 -29.73
C SER A 560 -24.37 6.79 -30.21
N TYR A 561 -23.72 5.73 -29.76
CA TYR A 561 -23.97 4.35 -30.19
C TYR A 561 -24.34 3.46 -29.00
N VAL A 562 -25.37 2.62 -29.17
CA VAL A 562 -25.75 1.61 -28.17
C VAL A 562 -25.41 0.22 -28.68
N LEU A 563 -24.53 -0.49 -27.97
CA LEU A 563 -24.08 -1.84 -28.27
C LEU A 563 -24.61 -2.80 -27.21
N PHE A 564 -25.04 -3.99 -27.62
CA PHE A 564 -25.57 -5.01 -26.72
C PHE A 564 -24.64 -6.22 -26.67
N ALA A 565 -24.51 -6.80 -25.48
CA ALA A 565 -23.72 -8.01 -25.30
C ALA A 565 -24.27 -9.15 -26.17
N ALA A 566 -23.38 -9.92 -26.81
CA ALA A 566 -23.70 -11.12 -27.58
C ALA A 566 -24.69 -10.95 -28.76
N LYS A 567 -24.91 -9.72 -29.26
CA LYS A 567 -25.64 -9.49 -30.51
C LYS A 567 -24.83 -10.07 -31.68
N LYS A 568 -25.39 -11.00 -32.45
CA LYS A 568 -24.82 -11.41 -33.74
C LYS A 568 -25.13 -10.32 -34.76
N CYS A 569 -24.11 -9.81 -35.44
CA CYS A 569 -24.33 -8.98 -36.61
C CYS A 569 -24.91 -9.87 -37.71
N ASP A 570 -26.08 -9.50 -38.22
CA ASP A 570 -26.76 -10.23 -39.29
C ASP A 570 -26.22 -9.71 -40.62
N ASP A 571 -25.41 -10.51 -41.31
CA ASP A 571 -24.80 -10.16 -42.61
C ASP A 571 -25.84 -9.84 -43.69
N SER A 572 -27.12 -10.20 -43.46
CA SER A 572 -28.22 -10.02 -44.42
C SER A 572 -29.03 -8.74 -44.25
N LYS A 573 -28.84 -7.98 -43.17
CA LYS A 573 -29.59 -6.74 -42.91
C LYS A 573 -28.67 -5.62 -42.43
N GLN A 574 -28.41 -4.65 -43.31
CA GLN A 574 -27.85 -3.35 -42.95
C GLN A 574 -28.78 -2.64 -41.94
N PHE A 575 -28.64 -2.93 -40.65
CA PHE A 575 -29.22 -2.11 -39.61
C PHE A 575 -28.14 -1.24 -39.01
N THR A 576 -28.33 0.06 -39.19
CA THR A 576 -27.65 1.13 -38.48
C THR A 576 -27.63 0.82 -36.98
N ALA A 577 -26.49 1.03 -36.33
CA ALA A 577 -26.51 1.26 -34.89
C ALA A 577 -27.55 2.35 -34.62
N THR A 578 -28.36 2.20 -33.56
CA THR A 578 -29.41 3.17 -33.26
C THR A 578 -28.74 4.47 -32.81
N THR A 579 -28.54 5.39 -33.74
CA THR A 579 -28.07 6.74 -33.46
C THR A 579 -29.19 7.47 -32.73
N VAL A 580 -28.92 7.88 -31.50
CA VAL A 580 -29.83 8.73 -30.73
C VAL A 580 -29.39 10.17 -30.98
N SER A 581 -30.11 10.90 -31.83
CA SER A 581 -29.93 12.34 -32.00
C SER A 581 -30.41 13.05 -30.74
N LEU A 582 -29.50 13.66 -29.98
CA LEU A 582 -29.86 14.65 -28.97
C LEU A 582 -30.26 15.94 -29.68
N ALA A 583 -31.54 16.33 -29.58
CA ALA A 583 -31.98 17.65 -30.00
C ALA A 583 -31.47 18.69 -28.98
N SER A 584 -30.73 19.66 -29.52
CA SER A 584 -30.20 20.93 -28.95
C SER A 584 -30.43 21.25 -27.47
#